data_AF-A0A1E1KJN8-F1
#
_entry.id   AF-A0A1E1KJN8-F1
#
_cell.length_a   1.000
_cell.length_b   1.000
_cell.length_c   1.000
_cell.angle_alpha   90.00
_cell.angle_beta   90.00
_cell.angle_gamma   90.00
#
_symmetry.space_group_name_H-M   'P 1'
#
loop_
_entity.id
_entity.type
_entity.pdbx_description
1 polymer ?
#
loop_
_entity_poly.entity_id
_entity_poly.type
_entity_poly.pdbx_seq_one_letter_code
_entity_poly.pdbx_strand_id
1 'polypeptide(L)'
;MRYYTSLAFGLGASASILPRDTCTFTLTASGGQSGIVGQLSDGQNRIGGGNSTGIYTINNGKITDAKGRGCILRPPTRQLQCDVGATPTGGFSIGSNGEVRHDGSSTFYACPASDSMYNIYTSPVSGQDKCVEIHLAASDCYKKPTKPVEQQTTDNTTPQTQTVIQTVKPSCPAPDTKTITDVKTVEGPTVTQVKTVQGPTVTEVKKAEQSCPAPKTVVKTVPGPAVTVTQPVSPPAASVTQPAQDTPAPSPKPSTIAAAPSPKPSTGNTCPADLSGNYQYPHLIVPVSKSNKDKSYGTSYNGKIDSDVSTIFNFDIPSSYTGTCSLVFLFPKQDQLETSSFTFSGNGEFKFSQLSNVASQSTTYGNQGSHKTDYGVKTATPGSSVVVSTFACPAGQAVSYEISSASGSSLEFFQDYNPSPIGLYITSC
;
A
#
# COMPACT_ATOMS: atom_id res chain seq x y z
N MET A 1 42.96 5.94 -53.86
CA MET A 1 41.78 6.23 -53.03
C MET A 1 41.15 4.89 -52.66
N ARG A 2 40.87 4.62 -51.38
CA ARG A 2 40.20 3.38 -50.94
C ARG A 2 38.85 3.76 -50.33
N TYR A 3 37.77 3.19 -50.85
CA TYR A 3 36.43 3.35 -50.31
C TYR A 3 36.25 2.40 -49.12
N TYR A 4 35.68 2.89 -48.02
CA TYR A 4 35.22 2.07 -46.90
C TYR A 4 33.69 2.14 -46.84
N THR A 5 33.04 1.00 -47.05
CA THR A 5 31.59 0.85 -46.89
C THR A 5 31.30 0.36 -45.48
N SER A 6 30.72 1.21 -44.64
CA SER A 6 30.30 0.81 -43.29
C SER A 6 28.90 0.19 -43.31
N LEU A 7 28.81 -1.06 -42.87
CA LEU A 7 27.54 -1.78 -42.70
C LEU A 7 26.93 -1.43 -41.34
N ALA A 8 25.67 -1.00 -41.29
CA ALA A 8 24.95 -0.71 -40.05
C ALA A 8 23.91 -1.79 -39.75
N PHE A 9 24.09 -2.54 -38.67
CA PHE A 9 23.07 -3.45 -38.13
C PHE A 9 22.22 -2.70 -37.08
N GLY A 10 20.94 -2.48 -37.39
CA GLY A 10 19.96 -1.97 -36.43
C GLY A 10 19.17 -3.11 -35.80
N LEU A 11 19.43 -3.43 -34.53
CA LEU A 11 18.59 -4.32 -33.72
C LEU A 11 17.51 -3.50 -33.02
N GLY A 12 16.30 -3.49 -33.59
CA GLY A 12 15.11 -2.94 -32.94
C GLY A 12 14.46 -3.96 -32.02
N ALA A 13 14.57 -3.76 -30.69
CA ALA A 13 13.85 -4.55 -29.71
C ALA A 13 12.47 -3.93 -29.42
N SER A 14 11.42 -4.42 -30.06
CA SER A 14 10.04 -4.06 -29.73
C SER A 14 9.59 -4.81 -28.47
N ALA A 15 9.37 -4.08 -27.37
CA ALA A 15 8.78 -4.64 -26.16
C ALA A 15 7.27 -4.84 -26.33
N SER A 16 6.82 -6.09 -26.44
CA SER A 16 5.40 -6.45 -26.56
C SER A 16 4.65 -6.19 -25.25
N ILE A 17 3.67 -5.28 -25.27
CA ILE A 17 2.73 -5.09 -24.17
C ILE A 17 1.73 -6.27 -24.19
N LEU A 18 1.92 -7.24 -23.31
CA LEU A 18 0.95 -8.31 -23.10
C LEU A 18 -0.20 -7.80 -22.21
N PRO A 19 -1.48 -7.96 -22.61
CA PRO A 19 -2.60 -7.71 -21.71
C PRO A 19 -2.49 -8.67 -20.52
N ARG A 20 -2.67 -8.15 -19.29
CA ARG A 20 -2.74 -8.95 -18.07
C ARG A 20 -4.20 -9.28 -17.80
N ASP A 21 -4.55 -10.55 -17.98
CA ASP A 21 -5.92 -11.04 -17.82
C ASP A 21 -6.50 -10.77 -16.42
N THR A 22 -7.81 -10.60 -16.38
CA THR A 22 -8.59 -10.59 -15.13
C THR A 22 -8.36 -11.88 -14.37
N CYS A 23 -8.02 -11.79 -13.07
CA CYS A 23 -7.72 -12.97 -12.27
C CYS A 23 -8.20 -12.87 -10.82
N THR A 24 -8.65 -13.99 -10.26
CA THR A 24 -9.25 -14.09 -8.91
C THR A 24 -8.34 -14.87 -7.96
N PHE A 25 -8.21 -14.37 -6.72
CA PHE A 25 -7.29 -14.86 -5.69
C PHE A 25 -7.82 -14.57 -4.27
N THR A 26 -7.22 -15.19 -3.27
CA THR A 26 -7.34 -14.79 -1.86
C THR A 26 -6.03 -14.15 -1.39
N LEU A 27 -6.10 -13.36 -0.32
CA LEU A 27 -4.94 -12.70 0.29
C LEU A 27 -4.52 -13.39 1.58
N THR A 28 -3.21 -13.58 1.75
CA THR A 28 -2.58 -14.03 3.01
C THR A 28 -1.56 -12.99 3.44
N ALA A 29 -1.64 -12.54 4.68
CA ALA A 29 -0.64 -11.66 5.30
C ALA A 29 0.47 -12.50 5.96
N SER A 30 1.69 -11.98 5.92
CA SER A 30 2.87 -12.50 6.64
C SER A 30 3.71 -11.34 7.20
N GLY A 31 4.60 -11.62 8.15
CA GLY A 31 5.41 -10.60 8.82
C GLY A 31 4.97 -10.40 10.27
N GLY A 32 4.96 -9.16 10.76
CA GLY A 32 4.64 -8.82 12.15
C GLY A 32 3.20 -9.17 12.57
N GLN A 33 2.29 -9.31 11.61
CA GLN A 33 1.02 -10.01 11.76
C GLN A 33 0.83 -10.96 10.57
N SER A 34 0.29 -12.16 10.83
CA SER A 34 0.20 -13.23 9.82
C SER A 34 -1.16 -13.91 9.84
N GLY A 35 -1.67 -14.29 8.67
CA GLY A 35 -2.93 -15.03 8.54
C GLY A 35 -3.68 -14.72 7.25
N ILE A 36 -4.76 -15.47 7.00
CA ILE A 36 -5.66 -15.20 5.87
C ILE A 36 -6.35 -13.85 6.08
N VAL A 37 -6.42 -13.03 5.03
CA VAL A 37 -7.19 -11.80 5.04
C VAL A 37 -8.67 -12.14 4.84
N GLY A 38 -9.45 -11.98 5.90
CA GLY A 38 -10.90 -12.05 5.86
C GLY A 38 -11.53 -10.71 5.52
N GLN A 39 -12.82 -10.71 5.24
CA GLN A 39 -13.59 -9.50 4.96
C GLN A 39 -14.86 -9.44 5.81
N LEU A 40 -15.15 -8.26 6.37
CA LEU A 40 -16.40 -7.96 7.03
C LEU A 40 -17.55 -7.82 6.01
N SER A 41 -18.80 -7.94 6.47
CA SER A 41 -19.98 -7.91 5.61
C SER A 41 -20.10 -6.60 4.82
N ASP A 42 -19.71 -5.48 5.43
CA ASP A 42 -19.63 -4.12 4.88
C ASP A 42 -18.53 -3.92 3.83
N GLY A 43 -17.48 -4.75 3.88
CA GLY A 43 -16.40 -4.82 2.88
C GLY A 43 -15.01 -4.47 3.38
N GLN A 44 -14.87 -4.19 4.68
CA GLN A 44 -13.55 -3.92 5.24
C GLN A 44 -12.71 -5.19 5.38
N ASN A 45 -11.46 -5.12 4.94
CA ASN A 45 -10.52 -6.24 5.05
C ASN A 45 -9.92 -6.29 6.47
N ARG A 46 -9.67 -7.52 6.97
CA ARG A 46 -9.13 -7.79 8.30
C ARG A 46 -8.15 -8.96 8.27
N ILE A 47 -7.09 -8.87 9.06
CA ILE A 47 -6.31 -10.04 9.48
C ILE A 47 -6.81 -10.45 10.86
N GLY A 48 -7.08 -11.74 11.07
CA GLY A 48 -7.64 -12.26 12.33
C GLY A 48 -9.17 -12.14 12.43
N GLY A 49 -9.68 -12.24 13.67
CA GLY A 49 -11.11 -12.19 14.01
C GLY A 49 -11.98 -13.37 13.54
N GLY A 50 -11.44 -14.36 12.83
CA GLY A 50 -12.23 -15.48 12.29
C GLY A 50 -13.17 -15.09 11.14
N ASN A 51 -12.95 -13.93 10.53
CA ASN A 51 -13.74 -13.42 9.42
C ASN A 51 -13.69 -14.36 8.19
N SER A 52 -14.78 -14.41 7.41
CA SER A 52 -14.82 -15.15 6.15
C SER A 52 -13.71 -14.68 5.21
N THR A 53 -12.97 -15.62 4.60
CA THR A 53 -11.88 -15.34 3.66
C THR A 53 -12.32 -14.39 2.55
N GLY A 54 -11.58 -13.30 2.37
CA GLY A 54 -11.81 -12.39 1.25
C GLY A 54 -11.41 -13.04 -0.07
N ILE A 55 -12.28 -12.92 -1.07
CA ILE A 55 -12.04 -13.33 -2.46
C ILE A 55 -11.99 -12.05 -3.29
N TYR A 56 -10.92 -11.88 -4.05
CA TYR A 56 -10.59 -10.66 -4.76
C TYR A 56 -10.33 -10.95 -6.23
N THR A 57 -10.68 -10.01 -7.10
CA THR A 57 -10.38 -10.07 -8.54
C THR A 57 -9.58 -8.84 -8.93
N ILE A 58 -8.43 -9.04 -9.57
CA ILE A 58 -7.60 -7.97 -10.13
C ILE A 58 -7.81 -7.87 -11.64
N ASN A 59 -7.99 -6.64 -12.14
CA ASN A 59 -8.00 -6.30 -13.56
C ASN A 59 -7.27 -4.97 -13.74
N ASN A 60 -6.28 -4.89 -14.64
CA ASN A 60 -5.51 -3.66 -14.92
C ASN A 60 -5.03 -2.89 -13.67
N GLY A 61 -4.54 -3.64 -12.66
CA GLY A 61 -4.02 -3.09 -11.41
C GLY A 61 -5.06 -2.52 -10.44
N LYS A 62 -6.34 -2.80 -10.69
CA LYS A 62 -7.48 -2.46 -9.84
C LYS A 62 -8.08 -3.73 -9.24
N ILE A 63 -8.42 -3.70 -7.95
CA ILE A 63 -8.98 -4.86 -7.24
C ILE A 63 -10.46 -4.63 -6.92
N THR A 64 -11.31 -5.63 -7.18
CA THR A 64 -12.67 -5.73 -6.64
C THR A 64 -12.78 -6.95 -5.72
N ASP A 65 -13.75 -6.97 -4.82
CA ASP A 65 -14.11 -8.19 -4.08
C ASP A 65 -15.16 -9.05 -4.82
N ALA A 66 -15.47 -10.22 -4.28
CA ALA A 66 -16.47 -11.14 -4.84
C ALA A 66 -17.92 -10.61 -4.84
N LYS A 67 -18.22 -9.48 -4.19
CA LYS A 67 -19.50 -8.76 -4.31
C LYS A 67 -19.46 -7.65 -5.37
N GLY A 68 -18.34 -7.50 -6.08
CA GLY A 68 -18.13 -6.45 -7.07
C GLY A 68 -17.81 -5.07 -6.48
N ARG A 69 -17.54 -4.98 -5.17
CA ARG A 69 -17.17 -3.70 -4.54
C ARG A 69 -15.75 -3.32 -4.91
N GLY A 70 -15.51 -2.06 -5.26
CA GLY A 70 -14.17 -1.59 -5.57
C GLY A 70 -13.32 -1.48 -4.32
N CYS A 71 -12.18 -2.16 -4.33
CA CYS A 71 -11.20 -2.04 -3.26
C CYS A 71 -10.42 -0.73 -3.42
N ILE A 72 -10.47 0.08 -2.37
CA ILE A 72 -9.87 1.40 -2.30
C ILE A 72 -8.82 1.47 -1.20
N LEU A 73 -7.94 2.47 -1.31
CA LEU A 73 -7.14 2.96 -0.21
C LEU A 73 -7.85 4.18 0.39
N ARG A 74 -8.64 4.00 1.45
CA ARG A 74 -9.46 5.08 2.02
C ARG A 74 -8.57 6.23 2.54
N PRO A 75 -8.71 7.47 2.02
CA PRO A 75 -7.98 8.63 2.53
C PRO A 75 -8.45 9.02 3.96
N PRO A 76 -7.60 9.67 4.77
CA PRO A 76 -6.17 9.92 4.53
C PRO A 76 -5.28 8.71 4.88
N THR A 77 -5.79 7.73 5.63
CA THR A 77 -4.99 6.65 6.24
C THR A 77 -4.50 5.58 5.26
N ARG A 78 -4.99 5.58 4.01
CA ARG A 78 -4.70 4.57 2.97
C ARG A 78 -5.05 3.14 3.42
N GLN A 79 -6.18 2.99 4.12
CA GLN A 79 -6.70 1.69 4.55
C GLN A 79 -7.28 0.91 3.37
N LEU A 80 -6.81 -0.32 3.16
CA LEU A 80 -7.29 -1.24 2.14
C LEU A 80 -8.64 -1.86 2.53
N GLN A 81 -9.73 -1.42 1.90
CA GLN A 81 -11.11 -1.93 2.08
C GLN A 81 -11.90 -1.87 0.78
N CYS A 82 -13.00 -2.61 0.65
CA CYS A 82 -13.79 -2.67 -0.58
C CYS A 82 -15.21 -2.16 -0.37
N ASP A 83 -15.49 -0.96 -0.88
CA ASP A 83 -16.69 -0.20 -0.55
C ASP A 83 -17.78 -0.29 -1.64
N VAL A 84 -19.06 -0.27 -1.22
CA VAL A 84 -20.21 -0.35 -2.15
C VAL A 84 -20.22 0.88 -3.07
N GLY A 85 -20.26 0.63 -4.38
CA GLY A 85 -20.28 1.67 -5.41
C GLY A 85 -18.94 2.41 -5.59
N ALA A 86 -17.87 2.04 -4.86
CA ALA A 86 -16.57 2.67 -5.00
C ALA A 86 -15.88 2.26 -6.31
N THR A 87 -15.29 3.24 -6.99
CA THR A 87 -14.33 2.99 -8.07
C THR A 87 -13.05 2.42 -7.47
N PRO A 88 -12.56 1.23 -7.90
CA PRO A 88 -11.34 0.64 -7.36
C PRO A 88 -10.12 1.56 -7.49
N THR A 89 -9.31 1.65 -6.44
CA THR A 89 -7.98 2.26 -6.50
C THR A 89 -7.07 1.41 -7.40
N GLY A 90 -6.35 2.07 -8.32
CA GLY A 90 -5.33 1.44 -9.16
C GLY A 90 -3.98 1.33 -8.43
N GLY A 91 -2.95 0.85 -9.12
CA GLY A 91 -1.58 0.76 -8.55
C GLY A 91 -1.26 -0.60 -7.93
N PHE A 92 -2.23 -1.51 -7.81
CA PHE A 92 -1.96 -2.88 -7.38
C PHE A 92 -1.27 -3.70 -8.46
N SER A 93 -0.39 -4.61 -8.07
CA SER A 93 0.16 -5.64 -8.95
C SER A 93 0.49 -6.91 -8.18
N ILE A 94 0.66 -8.02 -8.89
CA ILE A 94 1.03 -9.33 -8.32
C ILE A 94 2.32 -9.79 -9.02
N GLY A 95 3.36 -9.98 -8.22
CA GLY A 95 4.68 -10.44 -8.64
C GLY A 95 4.68 -11.89 -9.12
N SER A 96 5.76 -12.33 -9.78
CA SER A 96 5.90 -13.70 -10.28
C SER A 96 5.92 -14.78 -9.19
N ASN A 97 6.14 -14.38 -7.93
CA ASN A 97 6.09 -15.19 -6.71
C ASN A 97 4.73 -15.13 -5.96
N GLY A 98 3.76 -14.34 -6.45
CA GLY A 98 2.50 -14.09 -5.78
C GLY A 98 2.52 -12.92 -4.78
N GLU A 99 3.66 -12.25 -4.62
CA GLU A 99 3.77 -11.06 -3.76
C GLU A 99 2.93 -9.91 -4.32
N VAL A 100 2.01 -9.42 -3.52
CA VAL A 100 1.16 -8.29 -3.87
C VAL A 100 1.94 -7.01 -3.61
N ARG A 101 1.85 -6.07 -4.55
CA ARG A 101 2.44 -4.74 -4.47
C ARG A 101 1.38 -3.67 -4.65
N HIS A 102 1.61 -2.50 -4.04
CA HIS A 102 0.92 -1.26 -4.36
C HIS A 102 1.97 -0.20 -4.72
N ASP A 103 1.83 0.44 -5.88
CA ASP A 103 2.79 1.42 -6.42
C ASP A 103 4.26 0.90 -6.43
N GLY A 104 4.44 -0.41 -6.63
CA GLY A 104 5.75 -1.07 -6.63
C GLY A 104 6.28 -1.51 -5.26
N SER A 105 5.74 -1.00 -4.16
CA SER A 105 6.07 -1.47 -2.80
C SER A 105 5.30 -2.75 -2.46
N SER A 106 5.95 -3.74 -1.84
CA SER A 106 5.30 -4.92 -1.24
C SER A 106 5.15 -4.83 0.28
N THR A 107 5.49 -3.69 0.87
CA THR A 107 5.31 -3.39 2.29
C THR A 107 3.92 -2.83 2.54
N PHE A 108 3.23 -3.46 3.49
CA PHE A 108 1.93 -3.06 4.03
C PHE A 108 2.05 -2.98 5.56
N TYR A 109 1.04 -2.41 6.22
CA TYR A 109 1.00 -2.27 7.67
C TYR A 109 -0.29 -2.85 8.24
N ALA A 110 -0.16 -3.66 9.28
CA ALA A 110 -1.26 -4.22 10.04
C ALA A 110 -1.40 -3.50 11.37
N CYS A 111 -2.49 -2.76 11.60
CA CYS A 111 -2.71 -2.03 12.86
C CYS A 111 -3.97 -2.54 13.58
N PRO A 112 -3.98 -2.66 14.92
CA PRO A 112 -5.12 -3.18 15.66
C PRO A 112 -6.41 -2.39 15.41
N ALA A 113 -7.44 -3.10 14.96
CA ALA A 113 -8.83 -2.64 14.95
C ALA A 113 -9.61 -3.11 16.21
N SER A 114 -9.13 -4.19 16.83
CA SER A 114 -9.54 -4.71 18.14
C SER A 114 -8.43 -5.64 18.67
N ASP A 115 -8.64 -6.27 19.82
CA ASP A 115 -7.68 -7.23 20.42
C ASP A 115 -7.36 -8.46 19.53
N SER A 116 -8.21 -8.75 18.52
CA SER A 116 -8.08 -9.94 17.66
C SER A 116 -8.16 -9.66 16.16
N MET A 117 -8.29 -8.39 15.75
CA MET A 117 -8.46 -7.99 14.36
C MET A 117 -7.54 -6.82 14.01
N TYR A 118 -6.96 -6.87 12.80
CA TYR A 118 -6.05 -5.85 12.29
C TYR A 118 -6.56 -5.29 10.97
N ASN A 119 -6.59 -3.97 10.86
CA ASN A 119 -6.75 -3.24 9.60
C ASN A 119 -5.48 -3.34 8.76
N ILE A 120 -5.61 -3.26 7.44
CA ILE A 120 -4.48 -3.28 6.48
C ILE A 120 -4.33 -1.90 5.84
N TYR A 121 -3.12 -1.38 5.77
CA TYR A 121 -2.78 -0.08 5.19
C TYR A 121 -1.57 -0.21 4.24
N THR A 122 -1.43 0.70 3.26
CA THR A 122 -0.23 0.79 2.40
C THR A 122 0.81 1.79 2.92
N SER A 123 0.61 2.36 4.10
CA SER A 123 1.52 3.31 4.75
C SER A 123 1.38 3.22 6.28
N PRO A 124 2.40 3.62 7.07
CA PRO A 124 2.26 3.71 8.52
C PRO A 124 1.13 4.66 8.92
N VAL A 125 0.42 4.33 10.00
CA VAL A 125 -0.66 5.17 10.53
C VAL A 125 -0.14 5.94 11.75
N SER A 126 -0.13 7.28 11.65
CA SER A 126 0.29 8.15 12.75
C SER A 126 -0.59 7.94 14.00
N GLY A 127 0.04 7.92 15.17
CA GLY A 127 -0.62 7.68 16.46
C GLY A 127 -1.05 6.23 16.70
N GLN A 128 -0.60 5.26 15.89
CA GLN A 128 -0.84 3.83 16.10
C GLN A 128 0.47 3.04 16.22
N ASP A 129 1.17 3.23 17.33
CA ASP A 129 2.48 2.60 17.62
C ASP A 129 2.44 1.05 17.67
N LYS A 130 1.24 0.45 17.64
CA LYS A 130 1.01 -0.99 17.54
C LYS A 130 0.84 -1.49 16.09
N CYS A 131 0.95 -0.61 15.09
CA CYS A 131 1.10 -1.01 13.69
C CYS A 131 2.37 -1.85 13.52
N VAL A 132 2.28 -2.95 12.78
CA VAL A 132 3.41 -3.81 12.44
C VAL A 132 3.52 -3.97 10.93
N GLU A 133 4.75 -4.03 10.42
CA GLU A 133 5.00 -4.27 9.00
C GLU A 133 4.57 -5.69 8.60
N ILE A 134 3.94 -5.80 7.44
CA ILE A 134 3.48 -7.05 6.84
C ILE A 134 3.68 -7.05 5.31
N HIS A 135 3.72 -8.24 4.74
CA HIS A 135 3.62 -8.46 3.31
C HIS A 135 2.31 -9.19 2.99
N LEU A 136 1.82 -9.01 1.76
CA LEU A 136 0.63 -9.69 1.26
C LEU A 136 1.00 -10.64 0.12
N ALA A 137 0.52 -11.87 0.19
CA ALA A 137 0.64 -12.87 -0.86
C ALA A 137 -0.74 -13.21 -1.42
N ALA A 138 -0.87 -13.19 -2.75
CA ALA A 138 -2.00 -13.71 -3.48
C ALA A 138 -1.91 -15.24 -3.60
N SER A 139 -3.04 -15.94 -3.52
CA SER A 139 -3.10 -17.40 -3.72
C SER A 139 -2.92 -17.84 -5.18
N ASP A 140 -3.13 -16.92 -6.12
CA ASP A 140 -3.06 -17.13 -7.57
C ASP A 140 -2.74 -15.80 -8.30
N CYS A 141 -2.86 -15.77 -9.62
CA CYS A 141 -2.55 -14.62 -10.49
C CYS A 141 -1.06 -14.36 -10.72
N TYR A 142 -0.25 -15.40 -10.52
CA TYR A 142 1.18 -15.43 -10.83
C TYR A 142 1.56 -16.76 -11.47
N LYS A 143 2.63 -16.76 -12.26
CA LYS A 143 3.23 -18.01 -12.74
C LYS A 143 3.89 -18.73 -11.58
N LYS A 144 3.11 -19.54 -10.86
CA LYS A 144 3.62 -20.53 -9.90
C LYS A 144 4.78 -21.27 -10.58
N PRO A 145 5.96 -21.41 -9.95
CA PRO A 145 7.10 -22.03 -10.60
C PRO A 145 6.74 -23.48 -10.93
N THR A 146 6.51 -23.73 -12.23
CA THR A 146 6.49 -25.07 -12.77
C THR A 146 7.86 -25.66 -12.46
N LYS A 147 7.90 -26.74 -11.64
CA LYS A 147 9.05 -27.62 -11.64
C LYS A 147 9.38 -27.93 -13.12
N PRO A 148 10.65 -27.89 -13.54
CA PRO A 148 11.00 -28.21 -14.91
C PRO A 148 10.36 -29.54 -15.29
N VAL A 149 9.62 -29.56 -16.41
CA VAL A 149 9.21 -30.81 -17.02
C VAL A 149 10.46 -31.41 -17.63
N GLU A 150 11.17 -32.18 -16.82
CA GLU A 150 12.28 -33.01 -17.26
C GLU A 150 11.73 -33.97 -18.33
N GLN A 151 12.26 -33.86 -19.55
CA GLN A 151 11.83 -34.74 -20.63
C GLN A 151 12.19 -36.18 -20.24
N GLN A 152 11.19 -37.05 -20.37
CA GLN A 152 11.30 -38.45 -19.98
C GLN A 152 12.29 -39.20 -20.87
N THR A 153 13.57 -39.19 -20.50
CA THR A 153 14.50 -40.29 -20.78
C THR A 153 14.51 -41.23 -19.58
N THR A 154 14.19 -42.50 -19.83
CA THR A 154 14.27 -43.57 -18.84
C THR A 154 15.72 -43.77 -18.41
N ASP A 155 16.03 -43.62 -17.11
CA ASP A 155 16.60 -44.73 -16.32
C ASP A 155 16.72 -44.45 -14.82
N ASN A 156 16.41 -45.49 -14.04
CA ASN A 156 16.72 -45.79 -12.63
C ASN A 156 17.01 -44.67 -11.60
N THR A 157 15.96 -44.40 -10.79
CA THR A 157 15.95 -44.62 -9.33
C THR A 157 17.16 -44.19 -8.48
N THR A 158 17.00 -43.08 -7.75
CA THR A 158 17.48 -42.96 -6.34
C THR A 158 16.55 -41.99 -5.58
N PRO A 159 16.03 -42.33 -4.39
CA PRO A 159 15.03 -41.50 -3.71
C PRO A 159 15.66 -40.28 -3.01
N GLN A 160 15.08 -39.09 -3.21
CA GLN A 160 15.33 -37.92 -2.36
C GLN A 160 14.06 -37.45 -1.64
N THR A 161 14.16 -37.40 -0.31
CA THR A 161 13.08 -37.02 0.60
C THR A 161 12.84 -35.51 0.56
N GLN A 162 11.69 -35.09 0.05
CA GLN A 162 11.19 -33.72 0.22
C GLN A 162 10.43 -33.61 1.54
N THR A 163 10.98 -32.87 2.51
CA THR A 163 10.28 -32.55 3.77
C THR A 163 9.23 -31.46 3.52
N VAL A 164 7.97 -31.86 3.41
CA VAL A 164 6.83 -30.93 3.40
C VAL A 164 6.40 -30.67 4.84
N ILE A 165 6.66 -29.48 5.37
CA ILE A 165 6.12 -29.06 6.67
C ILE A 165 4.66 -28.64 6.46
N GLN A 166 3.73 -29.57 6.67
CA GLN A 166 2.31 -29.31 6.62
C GLN A 166 1.75 -29.14 8.05
N THR A 167 1.58 -27.90 8.49
CA THR A 167 1.03 -27.59 9.82
C THR A 167 -0.48 -27.85 9.87
N VAL A 168 -0.87 -29.11 10.06
CA VAL A 168 -2.23 -29.46 10.47
C VAL A 168 -2.42 -29.11 11.94
N LYS A 169 -3.32 -28.16 12.22
CA LYS A 169 -3.75 -27.84 13.59
C LYS A 169 -4.45 -29.07 14.19
N PRO A 170 -3.96 -29.67 15.29
CA PRO A 170 -4.64 -30.80 15.90
C PRO A 170 -5.95 -30.33 16.55
N SER A 171 -7.05 -31.01 16.23
CA SER A 171 -8.33 -30.88 16.94
C SER A 171 -8.50 -32.04 17.92
N CYS A 172 -7.80 -32.00 19.04
CA CYS A 172 -8.10 -32.76 20.26
C CYS A 172 -7.62 -31.96 21.48
N PRO A 173 -8.35 -31.96 22.60
CA PRO A 173 -7.91 -31.32 23.83
C PRO A 173 -6.70 -32.06 24.42
N ALA A 174 -5.77 -31.33 25.02
CA ALA A 174 -4.62 -31.90 25.70
C ALA A 174 -5.07 -32.62 26.99
N PRO A 175 -4.57 -33.84 27.28
CA PRO A 175 -4.64 -34.41 28.62
C PRO A 175 -3.52 -33.84 29.52
N ASP A 176 -3.82 -33.65 30.80
CA ASP A 176 -2.90 -33.05 31.77
C ASP A 176 -1.61 -33.85 31.99
N THR A 177 -0.48 -33.13 32.01
CA THR A 177 0.82 -33.68 32.39
C THR A 177 0.85 -33.99 33.88
N LYS A 178 0.86 -35.27 34.28
CA LYS A 178 1.31 -35.68 35.61
C LYS A 178 2.78 -36.10 35.58
N THR A 179 3.62 -35.33 36.26
CA THR A 179 5.01 -35.69 36.53
C THR A 179 5.07 -36.88 37.47
N ILE A 180 5.71 -37.98 37.04
CA ILE A 180 6.18 -39.05 37.92
C ILE A 180 7.70 -38.98 37.94
N THR A 181 8.25 -38.83 39.14
CA THR A 181 9.70 -38.82 39.38
C THR A 181 10.14 -40.20 39.81
N ASP A 182 10.90 -40.90 38.97
CA ASP A 182 11.65 -42.10 39.38
C ASP A 182 13.14 -41.79 39.46
N VAL A 183 13.70 -41.91 40.66
CA VAL A 183 15.12 -41.76 40.95
C VAL A 183 15.74 -43.15 41.00
N LYS A 184 16.86 -43.36 40.28
CA LYS A 184 17.67 -44.57 40.45
C LYS A 184 19.15 -44.23 40.62
N THR A 185 19.62 -44.38 41.85
CA THR A 185 21.02 -44.23 42.26
C THR A 185 21.81 -45.50 41.96
N VAL A 186 23.06 -45.36 41.50
CA VAL A 186 24.10 -46.41 41.60
C VAL A 186 25.44 -45.73 41.89
N GLU A 187 26.18 -46.24 42.89
CA GLU A 187 27.48 -45.69 43.31
C GLU A 187 28.66 -46.33 42.57
N GLY A 188 29.60 -45.49 42.11
CA GLY A 188 31.06 -45.62 42.28
C GLY A 188 31.86 -46.67 41.47
N PRO A 189 33.22 -46.60 41.46
CA PRO A 189 34.12 -45.62 42.09
C PRO A 189 35.16 -44.96 41.14
N THR A 190 36.05 -44.14 41.72
CA THR A 190 37.23 -43.41 41.16
C THR A 190 38.38 -44.38 40.74
N VAL A 191 39.50 -44.07 40.03
CA VAL A 191 40.26 -42.84 39.70
C VAL A 191 41.08 -42.99 38.37
N THR A 192 41.49 -41.88 37.74
CA THR A 192 42.77 -41.63 36.98
C THR A 192 42.69 -41.36 35.47
N GLN A 193 43.56 -40.44 35.00
CA GLN A 193 43.62 -39.81 33.68
C GLN A 193 44.40 -40.62 32.63
N VAL A 194 43.93 -40.64 31.37
CA VAL A 194 44.77 -40.64 30.14
C VAL A 194 44.09 -39.79 29.05
N LYS A 195 44.88 -39.13 28.21
CA LYS A 195 44.48 -38.16 27.18
C LYS A 195 44.65 -38.75 25.77
N THR A 196 43.55 -39.04 25.06
CA THR A 196 43.59 -39.39 23.61
C THR A 196 42.38 -38.82 22.86
N VAL A 197 42.58 -38.45 21.59
CA VAL A 197 41.60 -37.80 20.70
C VAL A 197 40.94 -38.84 19.79
N GLN A 198 39.60 -38.88 19.70
CA GLN A 198 38.91 -39.44 18.51
C GLN A 198 37.39 -39.17 18.46
N GLY A 199 36.90 -38.82 17.26
CA GLY A 199 35.65 -39.32 16.65
C GLY A 199 34.28 -38.83 17.17
N PRO A 200 33.34 -38.45 16.29
CA PRO A 200 31.94 -38.25 16.68
C PRO A 200 31.22 -39.60 16.91
N THR A 201 30.51 -39.71 18.03
CA THR A 201 29.70 -40.87 18.40
C THR A 201 28.40 -40.94 17.58
N VAL A 202 28.09 -42.10 17.02
CA VAL A 202 26.79 -42.36 16.36
C VAL A 202 25.73 -42.69 17.40
N THR A 203 24.60 -41.99 17.37
CA THR A 203 23.41 -42.31 18.19
C THR A 203 22.37 -43.02 17.33
N GLU A 204 22.06 -44.28 17.65
CA GLU A 204 21.03 -45.07 16.97
C GLU A 204 19.66 -44.82 17.62
N VAL A 205 18.71 -44.21 16.90
CA VAL A 205 17.33 -44.02 17.38
C VAL A 205 16.43 -45.11 16.80
N LYS A 206 16.02 -46.06 17.65
CA LYS A 206 15.03 -47.08 17.27
C LYS A 206 13.61 -46.52 17.37
N LYS A 207 13.00 -46.27 16.23
CA LYS A 207 11.57 -45.91 16.11
C LYS A 207 10.72 -47.18 16.25
N ALA A 208 9.91 -47.25 17.30
CA ALA A 208 8.82 -48.22 17.36
C ALA A 208 7.63 -47.70 16.54
N GLU A 209 7.18 -48.47 15.54
CA GLU A 209 5.98 -48.15 14.77
C GLU A 209 4.78 -48.88 15.35
N GLN A 210 3.76 -48.12 15.76
CA GLN A 210 2.46 -48.65 16.17
C GLN A 210 1.42 -48.22 15.14
N SER A 211 0.78 -49.19 14.50
CA SER A 211 -0.19 -48.95 13.43
C SER A 211 -1.55 -48.52 13.97
N CYS A 212 -2.14 -47.51 13.32
CA CYS A 212 -3.56 -47.20 13.43
C CYS A 212 -4.26 -47.48 12.09
N PRO A 213 -5.46 -48.06 12.08
CA PRO A 213 -6.13 -48.50 10.85
C PRO A 213 -6.70 -47.35 10.01
N ALA A 214 -6.84 -47.60 8.71
CA ALA A 214 -7.33 -46.62 7.74
C ALA A 214 -8.83 -46.26 7.96
N PRO A 215 -9.27 -45.04 7.56
CA PRO A 215 -10.67 -44.64 7.64
C PRO A 215 -11.56 -45.48 6.72
N LYS A 216 -12.73 -45.92 7.23
CA LYS A 216 -13.77 -46.55 6.41
C LYS A 216 -14.70 -45.49 5.81
N THR A 217 -14.84 -45.50 4.49
CA THR A 217 -15.85 -44.70 3.77
C THR A 217 -17.25 -45.19 4.11
N VAL A 218 -18.10 -44.32 4.66
CA VAL A 218 -19.54 -44.59 4.83
C VAL A 218 -20.32 -43.68 3.89
N VAL A 219 -20.85 -44.25 2.81
CA VAL A 219 -21.81 -43.56 1.94
C VAL A 219 -23.15 -43.50 2.68
N LYS A 220 -23.68 -42.28 2.88
CA LYS A 220 -25.02 -42.08 3.45
C LYS A 220 -25.87 -41.24 2.49
N THR A 221 -26.72 -41.92 1.74
CA THR A 221 -27.70 -41.30 0.83
C THR A 221 -28.77 -40.59 1.65
N VAL A 222 -29.12 -39.35 1.27
CA VAL A 222 -30.23 -38.58 1.86
C VAL A 222 -31.19 -38.19 0.73
N PRO A 223 -32.51 -38.46 0.83
CA PRO A 223 -33.48 -38.01 -0.18
C PRO A 223 -33.60 -36.48 -0.19
N GLY A 224 -33.70 -35.89 -1.38
CA GLY A 224 -33.86 -34.43 -1.53
C GLY A 224 -35.29 -33.95 -1.22
N PRO A 225 -35.45 -32.69 -0.76
CA PRO A 225 -36.77 -32.09 -0.57
C PRO A 225 -37.40 -31.67 -1.91
N ALA A 226 -38.73 -31.81 -2.01
CA ALA A 226 -39.48 -31.45 -3.20
C ALA A 226 -39.56 -29.93 -3.42
N VAL A 227 -39.54 -29.51 -4.68
CA VAL A 227 -39.70 -28.11 -5.09
C VAL A 227 -41.19 -27.77 -5.18
N THR A 228 -41.63 -26.72 -4.48
CA THR A 228 -42.94 -26.11 -4.66
C THR A 228 -42.76 -24.69 -5.18
N VAL A 229 -43.35 -24.40 -6.34
CA VAL A 229 -43.28 -23.08 -6.99
C VAL A 229 -44.51 -22.25 -6.59
N THR A 230 -44.29 -21.02 -6.11
CA THR A 230 -45.32 -19.99 -6.00
C THR A 230 -44.80 -18.65 -6.54
N GLN A 231 -45.64 -17.98 -7.33
CA GLN A 231 -45.36 -16.69 -7.98
C GLN A 231 -45.75 -15.50 -7.09
N PRO A 232 -45.23 -14.28 -7.35
CA PRO A 232 -45.40 -13.15 -6.43
C PRO A 232 -46.75 -12.46 -6.56
N VAL A 233 -47.27 -11.97 -5.42
CA VAL A 233 -48.44 -11.08 -5.33
C VAL A 233 -48.10 -9.91 -4.42
N SER A 234 -48.13 -8.68 -4.95
CA SER A 234 -48.02 -7.44 -4.18
C SER A 234 -49.32 -7.14 -3.43
N PRO A 235 -49.26 -6.59 -2.21
CA PRO A 235 -49.89 -5.27 -1.95
C PRO A 235 -49.13 -4.46 -0.86
N PRO A 236 -49.69 -3.39 -0.28
CA PRO A 236 -49.56 -2.01 -0.76
C PRO A 236 -48.75 -1.11 0.19
N ALA A 237 -48.57 0.16 -0.22
CA ALA A 237 -47.85 1.16 0.58
C ALA A 237 -48.53 1.47 1.93
N ALA A 238 -47.71 1.65 2.98
CA ALA A 238 -48.13 2.20 4.27
C ALA A 238 -47.04 3.15 4.81
N SER A 239 -47.42 4.40 5.07
CA SER A 239 -46.55 5.43 5.64
C SER A 239 -46.66 5.44 7.17
N VAL A 240 -45.55 5.33 7.92
CA VAL A 240 -45.52 5.84 9.31
C VAL A 240 -44.11 6.25 9.80
N THR A 241 -44.02 7.51 10.23
CA THR A 241 -43.21 8.08 11.35
C THR A 241 -41.72 7.76 11.54
N GLN A 242 -40.96 8.85 11.49
CA GLN A 242 -39.64 9.13 12.07
C GLN A 242 -39.55 8.91 13.60
N PRO A 243 -38.45 8.29 14.11
CA PRO A 243 -37.99 8.43 15.50
C PRO A 243 -37.08 9.67 15.67
N ALA A 244 -37.01 10.18 16.92
CA ALA A 244 -36.40 11.48 17.25
C ALA A 244 -34.86 11.50 17.29
N GLN A 245 -34.32 12.71 17.38
CA GLN A 245 -32.88 12.97 17.59
C GLN A 245 -32.47 12.65 19.03
N ASP A 246 -31.45 11.80 19.20
CA ASP A 246 -30.72 11.70 20.47
C ASP A 246 -29.48 12.60 20.46
N THR A 247 -29.31 13.36 21.54
CA THR A 247 -28.23 14.35 21.72
C THR A 247 -27.03 13.68 22.40
N PRO A 248 -25.79 13.80 21.87
CA PRO A 248 -24.61 13.30 22.58
C PRO A 248 -24.29 14.14 23.82
N ALA A 249 -24.10 13.47 24.96
CA ALA A 249 -23.60 14.06 26.20
C ALA A 249 -22.10 14.43 26.10
N PRO A 250 -21.60 15.40 26.89
CA PRO A 250 -20.21 15.86 26.79
C PRO A 250 -19.20 14.87 27.40
N SER A 251 -18.18 14.53 26.62
CA SER A 251 -17.02 13.72 27.08
C SER A 251 -15.98 14.53 27.88
N PRO A 252 -15.11 13.87 28.67
CA PRO A 252 -14.34 14.55 29.71
C PRO A 252 -13.12 15.34 29.23
N LYS A 253 -12.74 16.33 30.04
CA LYS A 253 -11.55 17.19 29.88
C LYS A 253 -10.23 16.38 29.96
N PRO A 254 -9.28 16.55 29.03
CA PRO A 254 -7.95 15.95 29.13
C PRO A 254 -7.11 16.52 30.27
N SER A 255 -6.34 15.66 30.94
CA SER A 255 -5.32 16.05 31.92
C SER A 255 -4.04 16.55 31.25
N THR A 256 -3.37 17.49 31.92
CA THR A 256 -2.14 18.14 31.45
C THR A 256 -0.92 17.22 31.52
N ILE A 257 -0.16 17.11 30.42
CA ILE A 257 1.22 16.61 30.38
C ILE A 257 2.13 17.74 29.85
N ALA A 258 3.38 17.75 30.32
CA ALA A 258 4.29 18.90 30.27
C ALA A 258 4.72 19.35 28.86
N ALA A 259 5.02 20.64 28.74
CA ALA A 259 5.40 21.28 27.48
C ALA A 259 6.86 20.99 27.06
N ALA A 260 7.05 20.66 25.79
CA ALA A 260 8.34 20.79 25.10
C ALA A 260 8.60 22.26 24.71
N PRO A 261 9.87 22.70 24.54
CA PRO A 261 10.19 24.11 24.33
C PRO A 261 9.69 24.62 22.97
N SER A 262 9.01 25.77 22.97
CA SER A 262 8.48 26.42 21.77
C SER A 262 9.58 26.97 20.86
N PRO A 263 9.49 26.79 19.53
CA PRO A 263 10.31 27.54 18.58
C PRO A 263 10.10 29.05 18.71
N LYS A 264 11.18 29.81 18.49
CA LYS A 264 11.21 31.28 18.63
C LYS A 264 10.36 31.93 17.52
N PRO A 265 9.54 32.97 17.80
CA PRO A 265 8.71 33.60 16.78
C PRO A 265 9.56 34.27 15.70
N SER A 266 9.25 33.97 14.44
CA SER A 266 9.86 34.59 13.26
C SER A 266 9.24 35.96 13.00
N THR A 267 10.05 37.00 12.82
CA THR A 267 9.61 38.38 12.62
C THR A 267 9.49 38.75 11.14
N GLY A 268 8.81 37.91 10.35
CA GLY A 268 8.62 38.15 8.92
C GLY A 268 7.25 37.69 8.42
N ASN A 269 6.63 38.47 7.53
CA ASN A 269 5.29 38.21 6.96
C ASN A 269 5.29 37.09 5.89
N THR A 270 6.20 36.12 6.02
CA THR A 270 6.42 35.02 5.07
C THR A 270 6.77 33.77 5.86
N CYS A 271 6.08 32.66 5.59
CA CYS A 271 6.37 31.41 6.28
C CYS A 271 7.75 30.88 5.82
N PRO A 272 8.46 30.13 6.68
CA PRO A 272 9.72 29.48 6.29
C PRO A 272 9.56 28.59 5.04
N ALA A 273 10.63 28.46 4.26
CA ALA A 273 10.72 27.53 3.14
C ALA A 273 11.05 26.10 3.62
N ASP A 274 10.34 25.63 4.64
CA ASP A 274 10.50 24.33 5.28
C ASP A 274 9.17 23.85 5.87
N LEU A 275 9.15 22.63 6.42
CA LEU A 275 7.96 22.01 7.01
C LEU A 275 7.98 22.01 8.55
N SER A 276 8.62 23.00 9.19
CA SER A 276 8.72 23.09 10.66
C SER A 276 7.42 23.49 11.37
N GLY A 277 6.46 24.07 10.64
CA GLY A 277 5.14 24.48 11.13
C GLY A 277 3.99 23.59 10.64
N ASN A 278 2.76 24.09 10.76
CA ASN A 278 1.61 23.44 10.13
C ASN A 278 1.74 23.52 8.60
N TYR A 279 1.61 22.38 7.92
CA TYR A 279 1.65 22.32 6.46
C TYR A 279 0.58 21.39 5.87
N GLN A 280 0.27 21.59 4.59
CA GLN A 280 -0.52 20.71 3.74
C GLN A 280 0.35 20.20 2.59
N TYR A 281 0.22 18.91 2.29
CA TYR A 281 0.73 18.26 1.09
C TYR A 281 -0.43 18.12 0.08
N PRO A 282 -0.16 17.86 -1.21
CA PRO A 282 -1.23 17.81 -2.20
C PRO A 282 -2.08 16.54 -2.05
N HIS A 283 -3.41 16.70 -2.01
CA HIS A 283 -4.37 15.60 -1.92
C HIS A 283 -4.77 15.02 -3.28
N LEU A 284 -4.44 15.72 -4.37
CA LEU A 284 -4.53 15.22 -5.74
C LEU A 284 -3.39 15.85 -6.56
N ILE A 285 -2.75 15.02 -7.39
CA ILE A 285 -1.74 15.45 -8.37
C ILE A 285 -2.24 15.00 -9.75
N VAL A 286 -2.34 15.91 -10.72
CA VAL A 286 -2.85 15.64 -12.08
C VAL A 286 -1.87 16.17 -13.13
N PRO A 287 -1.24 15.30 -13.94
CA PRO A 287 -0.45 15.74 -15.07
C PRO A 287 -1.36 16.06 -16.26
N VAL A 288 -1.03 17.15 -16.95
CA VAL A 288 -1.76 17.68 -18.11
C VAL A 288 -0.78 17.93 -19.26
N SER A 289 -1.18 17.63 -20.50
CA SER A 289 -0.33 17.73 -21.69
C SER A 289 -0.90 18.76 -22.67
N LYS A 290 -0.07 19.71 -23.09
CA LYS A 290 -0.49 20.76 -24.04
C LYS A 290 -0.71 20.21 -25.46
N SER A 291 -0.07 19.09 -25.82
CA SER A 291 -0.30 18.38 -27.08
C SER A 291 -1.52 17.44 -27.02
N ASN A 292 -1.85 16.87 -25.85
CA ASN A 292 -2.98 15.95 -25.66
C ASN A 292 -4.11 16.63 -24.86
N LYS A 293 -4.66 17.73 -25.39
CA LYS A 293 -5.50 18.67 -24.60
C LYS A 293 -6.75 18.06 -23.97
N ASP A 294 -7.35 17.07 -24.61
CA ASP A 294 -8.60 16.44 -24.16
C ASP A 294 -8.36 15.13 -23.38
N LYS A 295 -7.09 14.76 -23.16
CA LYS A 295 -6.72 13.57 -22.40
C LYS A 295 -6.63 13.88 -20.91
N SER A 296 -7.46 13.23 -20.11
CA SER A 296 -7.18 13.07 -18.67
C SER A 296 -6.14 11.95 -18.50
N TYR A 297 -5.19 12.18 -17.61
CA TYR A 297 -4.20 11.21 -17.17
C TYR A 297 -4.55 10.58 -15.81
N GLY A 298 -5.63 11.04 -15.16
CA GLY A 298 -6.02 10.62 -13.83
C GLY A 298 -5.13 11.19 -12.72
N THR A 299 -5.16 10.54 -11.56
CA THR A 299 -4.26 10.85 -10.44
C THR A 299 -2.84 10.37 -10.72
N SER A 300 -1.86 11.14 -10.26
CA SER A 300 -0.45 10.80 -10.16
C SER A 300 0.01 10.84 -8.69
N TYR A 301 1.22 10.37 -8.43
CA TYR A 301 1.99 10.70 -7.23
C TYR A 301 3.26 11.50 -7.56
N ASN A 302 3.62 11.55 -8.85
CA ASN A 302 4.76 12.30 -9.34
C ASN A 302 4.33 13.67 -9.83
N GLY A 303 5.09 14.70 -9.47
CA GLY A 303 5.14 15.95 -10.22
C GLY A 303 5.98 15.73 -11.47
N LYS A 304 5.37 15.90 -12.66
CA LYS A 304 6.06 15.81 -13.96
C LYS A 304 5.90 17.11 -14.73
N ILE A 305 7.02 17.77 -15.00
CA ILE A 305 7.11 19.04 -15.67
C ILE A 305 8.14 18.93 -16.79
N ASP A 306 7.75 19.18 -18.02
CA ASP A 306 8.65 19.26 -19.17
C ASP A 306 8.11 20.27 -20.19
N SER A 307 8.58 20.23 -21.44
CA SER A 307 8.14 21.18 -22.46
C SER A 307 6.70 20.95 -22.93
N ASP A 308 6.10 19.77 -22.72
CA ASP A 308 4.72 19.42 -23.07
C ASP A 308 3.82 19.22 -21.85
N VAL A 309 4.34 18.59 -20.80
CA VAL A 309 3.60 18.22 -19.59
C VAL A 309 3.78 19.27 -18.50
N SER A 310 2.68 19.67 -17.89
CA SER A 310 2.63 20.43 -16.63
C SER A 310 1.89 19.60 -15.58
N THR A 311 2.08 19.90 -14.29
CA THR A 311 1.37 19.18 -13.22
C THR A 311 0.58 20.13 -12.33
N ILE A 312 -0.67 19.77 -12.07
CA ILE A 312 -1.58 20.44 -11.15
C ILE A 312 -1.57 19.71 -9.80
N PHE A 313 -1.56 20.48 -8.72
CA PHE A 313 -1.54 20.02 -7.34
C PHE A 313 -2.73 20.65 -6.58
N ASN A 314 -3.61 19.83 -6.03
CA ASN A 314 -4.72 20.30 -5.18
C ASN A 314 -4.35 20.22 -3.71
N PHE A 315 -4.77 21.22 -2.93
CA PHE A 315 -4.71 21.22 -1.48
C PHE A 315 -6.09 21.54 -0.91
N ASP A 316 -6.54 20.76 0.08
CA ASP A 316 -7.72 21.09 0.88
C ASP A 316 -7.24 21.76 2.16
N ILE A 317 -7.38 23.08 2.26
CA ILE A 317 -6.81 23.83 3.38
C ILE A 317 -7.75 23.75 4.60
N PRO A 318 -7.28 23.29 5.77
CA PRO A 318 -8.12 23.20 6.96
C PRO A 318 -8.75 24.55 7.34
N SER A 319 -9.99 24.52 7.82
CA SER A 319 -10.68 25.71 8.34
C SER A 319 -10.04 26.27 9.62
N SER A 320 -9.15 25.51 10.26
CA SER A 320 -8.34 25.94 11.41
C SER A 320 -7.11 26.77 11.02
N TYR A 321 -6.76 26.87 9.74
CA TYR A 321 -5.63 27.70 9.31
C TYR A 321 -6.04 29.18 9.38
N THR A 322 -5.23 29.99 10.04
CA THR A 322 -5.45 31.43 10.22
C THR A 322 -4.20 32.21 9.78
N GLY A 323 -4.33 33.51 9.56
CA GLY A 323 -3.21 34.36 9.16
C GLY A 323 -2.76 34.11 7.72
N THR A 324 -1.47 33.83 7.54
CA THR A 324 -0.81 33.70 6.24
C THR A 324 -0.43 32.27 5.92
N CYS A 325 -0.43 31.99 4.62
CA CYS A 325 0.00 30.73 4.04
C CYS A 325 1.03 31.01 2.95
N SER A 326 2.10 30.24 2.92
CA SER A 326 3.09 30.28 1.86
C SER A 326 2.99 29.03 0.99
N LEU A 327 2.93 29.21 -0.32
CA LEU A 327 3.17 28.12 -1.27
C LEU A 327 4.68 27.95 -1.39
N VAL A 328 5.19 26.78 -1.03
CA VAL A 328 6.63 26.47 -1.03
C VAL A 328 6.92 25.27 -1.91
N PHE A 329 8.01 25.35 -2.67
CA PHE A 329 8.54 24.24 -3.46
C PHE A 329 9.89 23.83 -2.88
N LEU A 330 9.97 22.58 -2.43
CA LEU A 330 11.16 22.02 -1.78
C LEU A 330 11.82 21.05 -2.76
N PHE A 331 13.11 21.26 -3.02
CA PHE A 331 13.85 20.49 -4.00
C PHE A 331 15.24 20.15 -3.45
N PRO A 332 15.33 19.15 -2.55
CA PRO A 332 16.60 18.72 -1.96
C PRO A 332 17.51 18.07 -3.00
N LYS A 333 18.76 17.79 -2.61
CA LYS A 333 19.68 17.01 -3.44
C LYS A 333 19.32 15.52 -3.42
N GLN A 334 19.73 14.81 -4.46
CA GLN A 334 19.40 13.39 -4.63
C GLN A 334 20.00 12.48 -3.54
N ASP A 335 21.08 12.90 -2.88
CA ASP A 335 21.72 12.23 -1.75
C ASP A 335 21.03 12.50 -0.39
N GLN A 336 20.05 13.40 -0.36
CA GLN A 336 19.22 13.70 0.82
C GLN A 336 17.87 12.96 0.80
N LEU A 337 17.56 12.25 -0.29
CA LEU A 337 16.30 11.52 -0.47
C LEU A 337 16.49 10.03 -0.19
N GLU A 338 15.61 9.46 0.63
CA GLU A 338 15.61 8.02 0.95
C GLU A 338 14.43 7.29 0.29
N THR A 339 13.24 7.87 0.38
CA THR A 339 11.97 7.28 -0.10
C THR A 339 11.45 7.91 -1.40
N SER A 340 12.15 8.93 -1.92
CA SER A 340 11.85 9.58 -3.19
C SER A 340 13.10 9.67 -4.09
N SER A 341 12.89 10.04 -5.35
CA SER A 341 13.96 10.39 -6.29
C SER A 341 13.43 11.37 -7.33
N PHE A 342 14.34 11.99 -8.08
CA PHE A 342 13.98 12.85 -9.19
C PHE A 342 14.85 12.62 -10.42
N THR A 343 14.31 12.97 -11.58
CA THR A 343 15.09 13.24 -12.80
C THR A 343 14.98 14.72 -13.12
N PHE A 344 16.11 15.38 -13.40
CA PHE A 344 16.15 16.83 -13.59
C PHE A 344 17.11 17.21 -14.73
N SER A 345 16.71 18.17 -15.55
CA SER A 345 17.57 18.80 -16.56
C SER A 345 17.14 20.23 -16.87
N GLY A 346 18.04 21.01 -17.49
CA GLY A 346 17.83 22.42 -17.79
C GLY A 346 18.33 23.37 -16.70
N ASN A 347 17.81 24.59 -16.69
CA ASN A 347 18.24 25.70 -15.81
C ASN A 347 17.46 25.80 -14.48
N GLY A 348 16.44 24.98 -14.27
CA GLY A 348 15.59 25.00 -13.07
C GLY A 348 14.49 26.05 -13.07
N GLU A 349 14.22 26.70 -14.21
CA GLU A 349 13.17 27.71 -14.31
C GLU A 349 11.79 27.08 -14.53
N PHE A 350 10.98 27.13 -13.48
CA PHE A 350 9.61 26.64 -13.44
C PHE A 350 8.65 27.79 -13.20
N LYS A 351 7.51 27.77 -13.91
CA LYS A 351 6.43 28.73 -13.74
C LYS A 351 5.38 28.15 -12.81
N PHE A 352 4.92 28.98 -11.88
CA PHE A 352 3.91 28.61 -10.88
C PHE A 352 2.66 29.46 -11.04
N SER A 353 1.48 28.84 -11.02
CA SER A 353 0.19 29.54 -11.08
C SER A 353 -0.81 28.97 -10.08
N GLN A 354 -1.82 29.76 -9.71
CA GLN A 354 -3.07 29.27 -9.12
C GLN A 354 -4.12 29.18 -10.23
N LEU A 355 -4.86 28.07 -10.30
CA LEU A 355 -5.94 27.89 -11.26
C LEU A 355 -7.27 28.49 -10.76
N SER A 356 -8.16 28.83 -11.69
CA SER A 356 -9.51 29.31 -11.40
C SER A 356 -10.46 28.19 -10.97
N ASN A 357 -10.22 26.97 -11.46
CA ASN A 357 -10.98 25.78 -11.14
C ASN A 357 -10.18 24.90 -10.17
N VAL A 358 -10.88 24.21 -9.27
CA VAL A 358 -10.28 23.10 -8.53
C VAL A 358 -10.23 21.89 -9.46
N ALA A 359 -9.04 21.33 -9.68
CA ALA A 359 -8.85 20.19 -10.56
C ALA A 359 -9.44 18.90 -9.98
N SER A 360 -9.63 17.91 -10.83
CA SER A 360 -10.20 16.60 -10.52
C SER A 360 -9.46 15.51 -11.29
N GLN A 361 -9.74 14.23 -11.00
CA GLN A 361 -9.14 13.13 -11.77
C GLN A 361 -9.52 13.16 -13.26
N SER A 362 -10.61 13.83 -13.65
CA SER A 362 -11.00 14.05 -15.05
C SER A 362 -10.47 15.37 -15.65
N THR A 363 -9.61 16.09 -14.94
CA THR A 363 -9.00 17.32 -15.48
C THR A 363 -8.02 17.02 -16.60
N THR A 364 -8.05 17.91 -17.61
CA THR A 364 -7.23 17.89 -18.81
C THR A 364 -6.71 19.31 -19.06
N TYR A 365 -5.68 19.46 -19.90
CA TYR A 365 -5.17 20.78 -20.28
C TYR A 365 -6.26 21.68 -20.90
N GLY A 366 -7.24 21.09 -21.60
CA GLY A 366 -8.37 21.80 -22.19
C GLY A 366 -9.44 22.26 -21.20
N ASN A 367 -9.54 21.67 -19.99
CA ASN A 367 -10.61 21.98 -19.02
C ASN A 367 -10.13 22.47 -17.64
N GLN A 368 -8.82 22.61 -17.41
CA GLN A 368 -8.22 22.99 -16.13
C GLN A 368 -8.60 24.39 -15.61
N GLY A 369 -9.27 25.21 -16.42
CA GLY A 369 -9.58 26.61 -16.12
C GLY A 369 -8.45 27.55 -16.54
N SER A 370 -8.62 28.83 -16.24
CA SER A 370 -7.60 29.85 -16.47
C SER A 370 -6.67 29.98 -15.27
N HIS A 371 -5.50 30.61 -15.46
CA HIS A 371 -4.63 30.98 -14.34
C HIS A 371 -5.29 32.16 -13.61
N LYS A 372 -5.86 31.90 -12.44
CA LYS A 372 -6.45 32.90 -11.55
C LYS A 372 -5.39 33.88 -11.02
N THR A 373 -4.20 33.36 -10.72
CA THR A 373 -3.05 34.15 -10.30
C THR A 373 -1.79 33.55 -10.92
N ASP A 374 -0.95 34.39 -11.51
CA ASP A 374 0.37 34.01 -12.01
C ASP A 374 1.43 34.42 -10.98
N TYR A 375 2.17 33.47 -10.42
CA TYR A 375 3.25 33.75 -9.47
C TYR A 375 4.61 33.93 -10.16
N GLY A 376 4.62 33.87 -11.49
CA GLY A 376 5.80 34.03 -12.33
C GLY A 376 6.70 32.80 -12.36
N VAL A 377 7.88 33.00 -12.94
CA VAL A 377 8.95 32.01 -12.99
C VAL A 377 9.77 32.08 -11.71
N LYS A 378 10.11 30.92 -11.14
CA LYS A 378 11.09 30.76 -10.06
C LYS A 378 12.16 29.77 -10.50
N THR A 379 13.38 29.97 -10.03
CA THR A 379 14.46 29.00 -10.22
C THR A 379 14.47 28.02 -9.04
N ALA A 380 14.33 26.73 -9.31
CA ALA A 380 14.49 25.65 -8.36
C ALA A 380 15.43 24.58 -8.95
N THR A 381 16.47 24.25 -8.19
CA THR A 381 17.49 23.26 -8.54
C THR A 381 17.76 22.34 -7.35
N PRO A 382 18.41 21.17 -7.52
CA PRO A 382 18.71 20.27 -6.40
C PRO A 382 19.50 20.94 -5.27
N GLY A 383 18.93 20.91 -4.06
CA GLY A 383 19.39 21.60 -2.86
C GLY A 383 18.72 22.95 -2.59
N SER A 384 17.63 23.30 -3.27
CA SER A 384 16.91 24.57 -3.09
C SER A 384 15.60 24.42 -2.32
N SER A 385 15.22 25.49 -1.62
CA SER A 385 13.92 25.65 -0.97
C SER A 385 13.34 27.01 -1.37
N VAL A 386 12.19 27.01 -2.04
CA VAL A 386 11.67 28.19 -2.74
C VAL A 386 10.31 28.58 -2.17
N VAL A 387 10.20 29.77 -1.58
CA VAL A 387 8.88 30.40 -1.35
C VAL A 387 8.39 30.94 -2.69
N VAL A 388 7.34 30.33 -3.23
CA VAL A 388 6.73 30.73 -4.51
C VAL A 388 5.96 32.03 -4.32
N SER A 389 5.11 32.07 -3.29
CA SER A 389 4.31 33.23 -2.88
C SER A 389 3.82 33.07 -1.44
N THR A 390 3.43 34.19 -0.81
CA THR A 390 2.72 34.20 0.49
C THR A 390 1.42 34.98 0.33
N PHE A 391 0.33 34.46 0.88
CA PHE A 391 -1.03 34.96 0.75
C PHE A 391 -1.82 34.71 2.04
N ALA A 392 -3.01 35.31 2.18
CA ALA A 392 -3.92 34.94 3.27
C ALA A 392 -4.38 33.50 3.09
N CYS A 393 -4.39 32.69 4.16
CA CYS A 393 -4.79 31.28 4.06
C CYS A 393 -6.21 31.12 3.49
N PRO A 394 -6.42 30.33 2.41
CA PRO A 394 -7.75 30.04 1.87
C PRO A 394 -8.44 28.95 2.73
N ALA A 395 -8.60 29.24 4.02
CA ALA A 395 -9.05 28.28 5.03
C ALA A 395 -10.44 27.71 4.71
N GLY A 396 -10.57 26.38 4.82
CA GLY A 396 -11.79 25.65 4.47
C GLY A 396 -12.05 25.52 2.97
N GLN A 397 -11.09 25.86 2.10
CA GLN A 397 -11.23 25.79 0.64
C GLN A 397 -10.30 24.74 0.03
N ALA A 398 -10.78 24.08 -1.02
CA ALA A 398 -9.93 23.38 -1.97
C ALA A 398 -9.34 24.38 -2.97
N VAL A 399 -8.05 24.27 -3.26
CA VAL A 399 -7.32 25.15 -4.19
C VAL A 399 -6.35 24.34 -5.05
N SER A 400 -6.17 24.76 -6.31
CA SER A 400 -5.28 24.09 -7.28
C SER A 400 -4.17 25.02 -7.77
N TYR A 401 -2.96 24.47 -7.83
CA TYR A 401 -1.76 25.15 -8.30
C TYR A 401 -1.08 24.35 -9.41
N GLU A 402 -0.59 25.00 -10.44
CA GLU A 402 0.11 24.34 -11.55
C GLU A 402 1.60 24.69 -11.52
N ILE A 403 2.45 23.70 -11.79
CA ILE A 403 3.87 23.88 -12.13
C ILE A 403 4.06 23.51 -13.61
N SER A 404 4.61 24.45 -14.38
CA SER A 404 4.91 24.29 -15.82
C SER A 404 6.36 24.70 -16.13
N SER A 405 6.92 24.22 -17.23
CA SER A 405 8.30 24.57 -17.64
C SER A 405 8.33 25.97 -18.28
N ALA A 406 9.24 26.84 -17.82
CA ALA A 406 9.40 28.17 -18.41
C ALA A 406 10.40 28.20 -19.57
N SER A 407 11.52 27.47 -19.46
CA SER A 407 12.65 27.55 -20.41
C SER A 407 13.34 26.21 -20.63
N GLY A 408 12.57 25.17 -21.02
CA GLY A 408 13.14 23.86 -21.36
C GLY A 408 13.68 23.07 -20.17
N SER A 409 13.39 23.51 -18.94
CA SER A 409 13.64 22.72 -17.74
C SER A 409 12.70 21.51 -17.70
N SER A 410 13.24 20.36 -17.32
CA SER A 410 12.51 19.13 -17.12
C SER A 410 12.72 18.66 -15.69
N LEU A 411 11.64 18.24 -15.03
CA LEU A 411 11.67 17.69 -13.68
C LEU A 411 10.57 16.64 -13.54
N GLU A 412 10.95 15.44 -13.14
CA GLU A 412 10.01 14.46 -12.60
C GLU A 412 10.47 14.03 -11.20
N PHE A 413 9.59 14.13 -10.21
CA PHE A 413 9.85 13.74 -8.81
C PHE A 413 8.62 13.06 -8.20
N PHE A 414 8.82 12.12 -7.28
CA PHE A 414 7.74 11.59 -6.42
C PHE A 414 7.51 12.56 -5.24
N GLN A 415 6.29 13.05 -5.06
CA GLN A 415 5.97 13.99 -3.97
C GLN A 415 6.06 13.27 -2.62
N ASP A 416 6.98 13.69 -1.75
CA ASP A 416 7.28 12.97 -0.51
C ASP A 416 7.83 13.91 0.57
N TYR A 417 7.54 13.62 1.83
CA TYR A 417 8.08 14.36 2.98
C TYR A 417 9.30 13.70 3.64
N ASN A 418 9.58 12.42 3.34
CA ASN A 418 10.51 11.59 4.09
C ASN A 418 11.94 11.53 3.53
N PRO A 419 12.97 11.52 4.41
CA PRO A 419 13.11 12.43 5.55
C PRO A 419 13.43 13.87 5.11
N SER A 420 13.79 14.08 3.84
CA SER A 420 13.99 15.39 3.22
C SER A 420 12.84 15.66 2.24
N PRO A 421 11.96 16.62 2.52
CA PRO A 421 10.76 16.82 1.72
C PRO A 421 11.07 17.33 0.31
N ILE A 422 10.45 16.71 -0.69
CA ILE A 422 10.50 17.12 -2.10
C ILE A 422 9.08 17.31 -2.65
N GLY A 423 8.89 18.44 -3.32
CA GLY A 423 7.65 18.79 -4.01
C GLY A 423 7.00 20.08 -3.52
N LEU A 424 5.71 20.22 -3.81
CA LEU A 424 4.93 21.43 -3.54
C LEU A 424 4.14 21.28 -2.23
N TYR A 425 4.17 22.31 -1.39
CA TYR A 425 3.50 22.33 -0.09
C TYR A 425 2.87 23.70 0.17
N ILE A 426 1.87 23.74 1.07
CA ILE A 426 1.38 24.98 1.66
C ILE A 426 1.68 24.97 3.16
N THR A 427 2.49 25.92 3.62
CA THR A 427 2.80 26.12 5.04
C THR A 427 1.96 27.25 5.60
N SER A 428 1.61 27.22 6.90
CA SER A 428 0.83 28.24 7.59
C SER A 428 1.63 28.90 8.71
N CYS A 429 1.48 30.23 8.82
CA CYS A 429 2.12 31.11 9.79
C CYS A 429 1.27 32.37 10.08
#